data_AF-A0AAD3N9C4-F1
#
_entry.id   AF-A0AAD3N9C4-F1
#
_cell.length_a   1.000
_cell.length_b   1.000
_cell.length_c   1.000
_cell.angle_alpha   90.00
_cell.angle_beta   90.00
_cell.angle_gamma   90.00
#
_symmetry.space_group_name_H-M   'P 1'
#
loop_
_entity.id
_entity.type
_entity.pdbx_description
1 polymer ?
#
loop_
_entity_poly.entity_id
_entity_poly.type
_entity_poly.pdbx_seq_one_letter_code
_entity_poly.pdbx_strand_id
1 'polypeptide(L)'
;MKSLRRVGRDKTEHHAVITDEDLVVLRRSEAMNPNTPRGLVNKVWFDIQLHFGRRGKEGLRKLTPQSLKVFYLHPKRGEKLGDVWYSLEPMGVNYLGSMLSRISKEAGTSVVYTNHCIRSTTIQKLAEDTGPRVLSRATGHLL
;
A
#
# COMPACT_ATOMS: atom_id res chain seq x y z
N MET A 1 -1.55 35.08 3.04
CA MET A 1 -1.80 33.87 3.86
C MET A 1 -0.48 33.44 4.48
N LYS A 2 -0.22 33.88 5.72
CA LYS A 2 -0.36 33.08 6.97
C LYS A 2 0.69 31.97 7.04
N SER A 3 1.89 32.23 7.58
CA SER A 3 2.20 32.25 9.02
C SER A 3 1.98 30.90 9.74
N LEU A 4 2.56 29.81 9.25
CA LEU A 4 2.66 28.54 10.01
C LEU A 4 4.00 27.79 9.79
N ARG A 5 5.07 28.48 9.37
CA ARG A 5 6.43 27.91 9.31
C ARG A 5 7.21 27.99 10.63
N ARG A 6 6.56 28.40 11.73
CA ARG A 6 7.22 28.65 13.02
C ARG A 6 6.49 28.01 14.19
N VAL A 7 6.16 26.74 14.06
CA VAL A 7 5.98 25.88 15.24
C VAL A 7 6.62 24.55 14.86
N GLY A 8 7.72 24.19 15.52
CA GLY A 8 8.37 22.88 15.42
C GLY A 8 7.44 21.77 15.90
N ARG A 9 6.38 21.52 15.12
CA ARG A 9 5.42 20.43 15.23
C ARG A 9 5.53 19.49 14.03
N ASP A 10 6.63 19.56 13.30
CA ASP A 10 7.04 18.44 12.44
C ASP A 10 7.66 17.37 13.35
N LYS A 11 6.83 16.83 14.24
CA LYS A 11 7.08 15.49 14.77
C LYS A 11 6.61 14.58 13.67
N THR A 12 7.47 14.32 12.68
CA THR A 12 7.32 13.14 11.84
C THR A 12 7.41 11.95 12.78
N GLU A 13 6.27 11.51 13.31
CA GLU A 13 6.17 10.16 13.85
C GLU A 13 6.50 9.24 12.68
N HIS A 14 7.70 8.68 12.70
CA HIS A 14 8.14 7.72 11.71
C HIS A 14 7.20 6.53 11.82
N HIS A 15 6.22 6.44 10.91
CA HIS A 15 5.30 5.30 10.86
C HIS A 15 6.14 4.02 10.78
N ALA A 16 5.81 3.05 11.65
CA ALA A 16 6.51 1.79 11.76
C ALA A 16 6.72 1.16 10.38
N VAL A 17 7.97 0.80 10.10
CA VAL A 17 8.35 0.08 8.89
C VAL A 17 7.98 -1.39 9.08
N ILE A 18 7.46 -2.01 8.02
CA ILE A 18 7.14 -3.43 8.03
C ILE A 18 8.47 -4.19 8.09
N THR A 19 8.68 -4.95 9.15
CA THR A 19 9.91 -5.73 9.32
C THR A 19 9.96 -6.86 8.28
N ASP A 20 11.16 -7.41 8.03
CA ASP A 20 11.30 -8.52 7.09
C ASP A 20 10.55 -9.78 7.58
N GLU A 21 10.48 -10.01 8.89
CA GLU A 21 9.69 -11.09 9.50
C GLU A 21 8.19 -10.92 9.19
N ASP A 22 7.65 -9.71 9.43
CA ASP A 22 6.25 -9.42 9.12
C ASP A 22 5.97 -9.42 7.62
N LEU A 23 6.95 -9.07 6.76
CA LEU A 23 6.82 -9.26 5.31
C LEU A 23 6.68 -10.73 4.92
N VAL A 24 7.42 -11.62 5.58
CA VAL A 24 7.29 -13.07 5.38
C VAL A 24 5.92 -13.56 5.85
N VAL A 25 5.44 -13.11 7.03
CA VAL A 25 4.10 -13.43 7.55
C VAL A 25 3.02 -12.97 6.58
N LEU A 26 3.05 -11.72 6.14
CA LEU A 26 2.13 -11.15 5.17
C LEU A 26 2.09 -12.00 3.90
N ARG A 27 3.26 -12.26 3.28
CA ARG A 27 3.36 -12.99 2.00
C ARG A 27 2.89 -14.45 2.07
N ARG A 28 2.94 -15.07 3.25
CA ARG A 28 2.50 -16.46 3.46
C ARG A 28 1.08 -16.58 4.00
N SER A 29 0.42 -15.47 4.31
CA SER A 29 -0.93 -15.47 4.90
C SER A 29 -2.03 -15.84 3.89
N GLU A 30 -3.12 -16.41 4.38
CA GLU A 30 -4.34 -16.62 3.60
C GLU A 30 -4.90 -15.31 3.03
N ALA A 31 -4.70 -14.20 3.75
CA ALA A 31 -5.09 -12.87 3.31
C ALA A 31 -4.44 -12.44 1.98
N MET A 32 -3.29 -13.03 1.61
CA MET A 32 -2.60 -12.79 0.33
C MET A 32 -2.43 -14.08 -0.49
N ASN A 33 -3.23 -15.11 -0.23
CA ASN A 33 -3.19 -16.37 -0.98
C ASN A 33 -3.62 -16.14 -2.45
N PRO A 34 -2.72 -16.32 -3.44
CA PRO A 34 -3.02 -16.05 -4.84
C PRO A 34 -4.01 -17.03 -5.47
N ASN A 35 -4.29 -18.16 -4.79
CA ASN A 35 -5.31 -19.13 -5.23
C ASN A 35 -6.72 -18.70 -4.83
N THR A 36 -6.87 -17.58 -4.12
CA THR A 36 -8.16 -16.99 -3.82
C THR A 36 -8.31 -15.65 -4.57
N PRO A 37 -9.51 -15.34 -5.08
CA PRO A 37 -9.83 -14.05 -5.69
C PRO A 37 -9.40 -12.85 -4.84
N ARG A 38 -9.73 -12.89 -3.54
CA ARG A 38 -9.43 -11.82 -2.59
C ARG A 38 -7.94 -11.74 -2.31
N GLY A 39 -7.29 -12.87 -2.07
CA GLY A 39 -5.86 -12.93 -1.77
C GLY A 39 -5.01 -12.49 -2.96
N LEU A 40 -5.40 -12.83 -4.19
CA LEU A 40 -4.74 -12.34 -5.40
C LEU A 40 -4.83 -10.81 -5.52
N VAL A 41 -6.02 -10.22 -5.34
CA VAL A 41 -6.18 -8.75 -5.37
C VAL A 41 -5.36 -8.10 -4.25
N ASN A 42 -5.39 -8.65 -3.04
CA ASN A 42 -4.61 -8.18 -1.90
C ASN A 42 -3.11 -8.20 -2.19
N LYS A 43 -2.61 -9.31 -2.73
CA LYS A 43 -1.20 -9.50 -3.09
C LYS A 43 -0.76 -8.51 -4.16
N VAL A 44 -1.48 -8.41 -5.28
CA VAL A 44 -1.10 -7.52 -6.38
C VAL A 44 -1.14 -6.06 -5.93
N TRP A 45 -2.15 -5.67 -5.16
CA TRP A 45 -2.21 -4.33 -4.57
C TRP A 45 -1.01 -4.07 -3.65
N PHE A 46 -0.69 -5.01 -2.74
CA PHE A 46 0.43 -4.87 -1.81
C PHE A 46 1.76 -4.72 -2.55
N ASP A 47 2.02 -5.58 -3.54
CA ASP A 47 3.25 -5.56 -4.34
C ASP A 47 3.40 -4.23 -5.11
N ILE A 48 2.32 -3.72 -5.70
CA ILE A 48 2.32 -2.42 -6.39
C ILE A 48 2.62 -1.28 -5.42
N GLN A 49 1.98 -1.29 -4.25
CA GLN A 49 2.18 -0.26 -3.24
C GLN A 49 3.61 -0.26 -2.70
N LEU A 50 4.18 -1.46 -2.46
CA LEU A 50 5.55 -1.64 -1.98
C LEU A 50 6.61 -1.34 -3.05
N HIS A 51 6.33 -1.62 -4.32
CA HIS A 51 7.27 -1.38 -5.41
C HIS A 51 7.36 0.10 -5.78
N PHE A 52 6.21 0.79 -5.88
CA PHE A 52 6.20 2.18 -6.33
C PHE A 52 6.30 3.21 -5.20
N GLY A 53 5.98 2.84 -3.95
CA GLY A 53 6.06 3.73 -2.79
C GLY A 53 5.27 5.04 -2.94
N ARG A 54 4.35 5.13 -3.91
CA ARG A 54 3.76 6.39 -4.37
C ARG A 54 2.93 7.06 -3.27
N ARG A 55 3.00 8.39 -3.19
CA ARG A 55 2.12 9.19 -2.32
C ARG A 55 0.66 8.81 -2.63
N GLY A 56 -0.01 8.20 -1.66
CA GLY A 56 -1.47 8.09 -1.66
C GLY A 56 -2.09 9.47 -1.88
N LYS A 57 -3.18 9.51 -2.66
CA LYS A 57 -3.88 10.69 -3.22
C LYS A 57 -3.28 11.35 -4.47
N GLU A 58 -2.01 11.73 -4.53
CA GLU A 58 -1.47 12.44 -5.72
C GLU A 58 -0.93 11.51 -6.81
N GLY A 59 -0.32 10.39 -6.44
CA GLY A 59 0.20 9.42 -7.40
C GLY A 59 -0.91 8.75 -8.22
N LEU A 60 -2.11 8.63 -7.64
CA LEU A 60 -3.33 8.09 -8.23
C LEU A 60 -3.99 9.03 -9.25
N ARG A 61 -3.85 10.36 -9.08
CA ARG A 61 -4.47 11.36 -9.98
C ARG A 61 -3.85 11.39 -11.38
N LYS A 62 -2.60 10.95 -11.53
CA LYS A 62 -1.86 10.90 -12.80
C LYS A 62 -1.89 9.53 -13.48
N LEU A 63 -2.54 8.56 -12.85
CA LEU A 63 -2.63 7.21 -13.40
C LEU A 63 -3.90 7.11 -14.24
N THR A 64 -3.73 6.72 -15.50
CA THR A 64 -4.87 6.51 -16.40
C THR A 64 -5.63 5.23 -15.99
N PRO A 65 -6.90 5.08 -16.37
CA PRO A 65 -7.64 3.83 -16.17
C PRO A 65 -6.90 2.59 -16.73
N GLN A 66 -6.08 2.77 -17.78
CA GLN A 66 -5.23 1.73 -18.35
C GLN A 66 -4.01 1.40 -17.47
N SER A 67 -3.50 2.38 -16.71
CA SER A 67 -2.31 2.24 -15.87
C SER A 67 -2.56 1.34 -14.65
N LEU A 68 -3.82 1.12 -14.27
CA LEU A 68 -4.19 0.69 -12.93
C LEU A 68 -5.41 -0.26 -12.90
N LYS A 69 -5.62 -1.08 -13.93
CA LYS A 69 -6.78 -2.01 -13.97
C LYS A 69 -6.99 -2.79 -12.66
N VAL A 70 -5.92 -3.09 -11.92
CA VAL A 70 -5.99 -3.73 -10.59
C VAL A 70 -6.82 -2.96 -9.56
N PHE A 71 -6.83 -1.62 -9.58
CA PHE A 71 -7.63 -0.78 -8.68
C PHE A 71 -9.12 -0.75 -9.04
N TYR A 72 -9.46 -1.38 -10.16
CA TYR A 72 -10.82 -1.57 -10.62
C TYR A 72 -11.26 -3.04 -10.45
N LEU A 73 -10.41 -3.93 -9.92
CA LEU A 73 -10.76 -5.33 -9.72
C LEU A 73 -11.41 -5.52 -8.35
N HIS A 74 -12.71 -5.79 -8.35
CA HIS A 74 -13.45 -6.19 -7.16
C HIS A 74 -13.86 -7.66 -7.25
N PRO A 75 -13.48 -8.53 -6.29
CA PRO A 75 -14.01 -9.88 -6.24
C PRO A 75 -15.54 -9.85 -6.10
N LYS A 76 -16.25 -10.55 -6.98
CA LYS A 76 -17.71 -10.67 -6.90
C LYS A 76 -18.10 -11.40 -5.61
N ARG A 77 -19.20 -10.97 -4.98
CA ARG A 77 -19.79 -11.67 -3.81
C ARG A 77 -20.81 -12.70 -4.30
N GLY A 78 -20.66 -13.98 -3.94
CA GLY A 78 -21.63 -15.04 -4.25
C GLY A 78 -21.01 -16.44 -4.36
N GLU A 79 -21.84 -17.48 -4.24
CA GLU A 79 -21.42 -18.90 -4.14
C GLU A 79 -20.92 -19.53 -5.45
N LYS A 80 -21.17 -18.91 -6.61
CA LYS A 80 -20.64 -19.38 -7.89
C LYS A 80 -19.73 -18.32 -8.50
N LEU A 81 -18.44 -18.45 -8.24
CA LEU A 81 -17.43 -17.87 -9.12
C LEU A 81 -17.51 -18.59 -10.47
N GLY A 82 -18.15 -17.97 -11.46
CA GLY A 82 -17.98 -18.38 -12.85
C GLY A 82 -16.58 -18.00 -13.38
N ASP A 83 -16.33 -18.21 -14.67
CA ASP A 83 -15.03 -17.91 -15.32
C ASP A 83 -14.53 -16.48 -15.07
N VAL A 84 -15.45 -15.53 -14.90
CA VAL A 84 -15.14 -14.13 -14.53
C VAL A 84 -15.56 -13.85 -13.09
N TRP A 85 -14.58 -13.90 -12.19
CA TRP A 85 -14.77 -13.74 -10.75
C TRP A 85 -14.63 -12.30 -10.23
N TYR A 86 -14.34 -11.33 -11.10
CA TYR A 86 -14.16 -9.92 -10.74
C TYR A 86 -15.11 -8.99 -11.51
N SER A 87 -15.44 -7.83 -10.93
CA SER A 87 -16.02 -6.67 -11.64
C SER A 87 -14.94 -5.64 -11.95
N LEU A 88 -15.18 -4.81 -12.97
CA LEU A 88 -14.34 -3.66 -13.35
C LEU A 88 -14.89 -2.36 -12.75
N GLU A 89 -15.07 -2.34 -11.44
CA GLU A 89 -15.59 -1.20 -10.70
C GLU A 89 -14.50 -0.57 -9.83
N PRO A 90 -14.39 0.76 -9.80
CA PRO A 90 -13.35 1.43 -9.02
C PRO A 90 -13.47 1.06 -7.53
N MET A 91 -12.36 0.61 -6.93
CA MET A 91 -12.33 0.36 -5.50
C MET A 91 -12.50 1.66 -4.71
N GLY A 92 -13.45 1.66 -3.79
CA GLY A 92 -13.73 2.82 -2.95
C GLY A 92 -12.51 3.27 -2.15
N VAL A 93 -12.31 4.58 -2.02
CA VAL A 93 -11.14 5.17 -1.33
C VAL A 93 -10.99 4.68 0.12
N ASN A 94 -12.11 4.44 0.81
CA ASN A 94 -12.12 3.90 2.18
C ASN A 94 -11.70 2.43 2.22
N TYR A 95 -12.08 1.66 1.20
CA TYR A 95 -11.65 0.26 1.06
C TYR A 95 -10.14 0.20 0.86
N LEU A 96 -9.62 0.96 -0.11
CA LEU A 96 -8.18 1.04 -0.38
C LEU A 96 -7.40 1.58 0.82
N GLY A 97 -7.91 2.62 1.49
CA GLY A 97 -7.28 3.23 2.67
C GLY A 97 -7.12 2.29 3.86
N SER A 98 -8.02 1.31 4.00
CA SER A 98 -8.02 0.33 5.10
C SER A 98 -7.43 -1.03 4.72
N MET A 99 -6.93 -1.18 3.49
CA MET A 99 -6.60 -2.48 2.91
C MET A 99 -5.46 -3.16 3.65
N LEU A 100 -4.33 -2.48 3.88
CA LEU A 100 -3.24 -3.08 4.65
C LEU A 100 -3.65 -3.42 6.07
N SER A 101 -4.40 -2.55 6.74
CA SER A 101 -4.83 -2.80 8.12
C SER A 101 -5.72 -4.03 8.24
N ARG A 102 -6.52 -4.33 7.22
CA ARG A 102 -7.28 -5.59 7.14
C ARG A 102 -6.37 -6.79 6.92
N ILE A 103 -5.45 -6.70 5.96
CA ILE A 103 -4.49 -7.76 5.65
C ILE A 103 -3.62 -8.08 6.88
N SER A 104 -3.07 -7.08 7.57
CA SER A 104 -2.25 -7.25 8.77
C SER A 104 -3.00 -7.97 9.89
N LYS A 105 -4.26 -7.59 10.14
CA LYS A 105 -5.09 -8.26 11.14
C LYS A 105 -5.36 -9.72 10.78
N GLU A 106 -5.67 -9.99 9.51
CA GLU A 106 -5.95 -11.36 9.03
C GLU A 106 -4.69 -12.23 8.98
N ALA A 107 -3.54 -11.64 8.65
CA ALA A 107 -2.25 -12.31 8.60
C ALA A 107 -1.62 -12.55 9.99
N GLY A 108 -2.07 -11.84 11.02
CA GLY A 108 -1.51 -11.95 12.37
C GLY A 108 -0.10 -11.37 12.50
N THR A 109 0.19 -10.26 11.82
CA THR A 109 1.48 -9.56 11.97
C THR A 109 1.68 -9.03 13.38
N SER A 110 2.94 -8.77 13.76
CA SER A 110 3.31 -8.28 15.11
C SER A 110 2.58 -7.00 15.52
N VAL A 111 2.28 -6.13 14.54
CA VAL A 111 1.46 -4.93 14.69
C VAL A 111 0.47 -4.80 13.53
N VAL A 112 -0.57 -3.98 13.70
CA VAL A 112 -1.51 -3.65 12.62
C VAL A 112 -0.96 -2.48 11.81
N TYR A 113 -0.46 -2.77 10.61
CA TYR A 113 0.09 -1.74 9.73
C TYR A 113 -0.99 -0.95 9.01
N THR A 114 -0.68 0.31 8.67
CA THR A 114 -1.51 1.18 7.82
C THR A 114 -0.83 1.40 6.47
N ASN A 115 -1.55 1.90 5.46
CA ASN A 115 -0.94 2.20 4.15
C ASN A 115 0.28 3.14 4.25
N HIS A 116 0.36 3.96 5.29
CA HIS A 116 1.54 4.79 5.56
C HIS A 116 2.78 3.96 5.91
N CYS A 117 2.63 2.81 6.57
CA CYS A 117 3.70 1.87 6.89
C CYS A 117 4.33 1.25 5.63
N ILE A 118 3.53 0.86 4.63
CA ILE A 118 4.07 0.37 3.33
C ILE A 118 4.96 1.45 2.69
N ARG A 119 4.51 2.71 2.74
CA ARG A 119 5.27 3.82 2.18
C ARG A 119 6.59 4.01 2.92
N SER A 120 6.59 4.05 4.26
CA SER A 120 7.83 4.11 5.04
C SER A 120 8.77 2.97 4.71
N THR A 121 8.23 1.74 4.58
CA THR A 121 9.00 0.54 4.21
C THR A 121 9.65 0.68 2.85
N THR A 122 8.91 1.18 1.85
CA THR A 122 9.44 1.39 0.50
C THR A 122 10.56 2.43 0.51
N ILE A 123 10.36 3.53 1.24
CA ILE A 123 11.35 4.61 1.36
C ILE A 123 12.62 4.08 2.03
N GLN A 124 12.50 3.30 3.11
CA GLN A 124 13.65 2.71 3.78
C GLN A 124 14.42 1.75 2.86
N LYS A 125 13.73 0.80 2.21
CA LYS A 125 14.38 -0.16 1.30
C LYS A 125 15.06 0.54 0.12
N LEU A 126 14.44 1.58 -0.44
CA LEU A 126 15.07 2.41 -1.47
C LEU A 126 16.27 3.21 -0.93
N ALA A 127 16.26 3.64 0.33
CA ALA A 127 17.38 4.36 0.94
C ALA A 127 18.61 3.45 1.12
N GLU A 128 18.36 2.19 1.50
CA GLU A 128 19.36 1.13 1.63
C GLU A 128 20.00 0.81 0.26
N ASP A 129 19.20 0.74 -0.81
CA ASP A 129 19.68 0.40 -2.16
C ASP A 129 20.34 1.56 -2.94
N THR A 130 19.89 2.81 -2.72
CA THR A 130 20.28 3.97 -3.58
C THR A 130 21.06 5.07 -2.86
N GLY A 131 21.14 5.04 -1.54
CA GLY A 131 21.69 6.12 -0.72
C GLY A 131 20.77 7.35 -0.58
N PRO A 132 20.92 8.15 0.49
CA PRO A 132 19.91 9.13 0.94
C PRO A 132 19.68 10.33 -0.01
N ARG A 133 20.63 10.65 -0.89
CA ARG A 133 20.56 11.83 -1.78
C ARG A 133 19.63 11.66 -2.99
N VAL A 134 19.46 10.45 -3.49
CA VAL A 134 18.54 10.15 -4.61
C VAL A 134 17.09 10.04 -4.10
N LEU A 135 16.95 9.62 -2.84
CA LEU A 135 15.68 9.39 -2.18
C LEU A 135 14.84 10.67 -2.01
N SER A 136 15.47 11.80 -1.68
CA SER A 136 14.77 13.09 -1.49
C SER A 136 14.03 13.53 -2.77
N ARG A 137 14.64 13.27 -3.93
CA ARG A 137 14.11 13.61 -5.26
C ARG A 137 12.98 12.69 -5.70
N ALA A 138 13.03 11.41 -5.33
CA ALA A 138 11.99 10.42 -5.66
C ALA A 138 10.79 10.46 -4.71
N THR A 139 11.00 10.84 -3.45
CA THR A 139 9.98 10.78 -2.38
C THR A 139 9.30 12.12 -2.11
N GLY A 140 9.89 13.22 -2.57
CA GLY A 140 9.34 14.57 -2.47
C GLY A 140 9.41 15.17 -1.07
N HIS A 141 10.47 14.86 -0.32
CA HIS A 141 10.84 15.47 0.96
C HIS A 141 12.30 15.97 0.91
N LEU A 142 12.57 17.13 1.50
CA LEU A 142 13.92 17.53 1.90
C LEU A 142 14.23 16.74 3.19
N LEU A 143 15.29 15.93 3.18
CA LEU A 143 15.91 15.42 4.40
C LEU A 143 16.69 16.55 5.07
#